data_AF-A0A935CC27-F1
#
_entry.id   AF-A0A935CC27-F1
#
_cell.length_a   1.000
_cell.length_b   1.000
_cell.length_c   1.000
_cell.angle_alpha   90.00
_cell.angle_beta   90.00
_cell.angle_gamma   90.00
#
_symmetry.space_group_name_H-M   'P 1'
#
loop_
_entity.id
_entity.type
_entity.pdbx_description
1 polymer ?
#
loop_
_entity_poly.entity_id
_entity_poly.type
_entity_poly.pdbx_seq_one_letter_code
_entity_poly.pdbx_strand_id
1 'polypeptide(L)' 'MKKMLTVGNKVFYPCQGPCLISSVVDKVVAGIPKSFYHLALLDDSGGELFVPVDMAQPSIQSCLYRRNPRSQNCLAC' A
#
# COMPACT_ATOMS: atom_id res chain seq x y z
N MET A 1 -1.75 1.48 -19.18
CA MET A 1 -1.44 0.15 -18.58
C MET A 1 -1.72 0.21 -17.09
N LYS A 2 -2.65 -0.61 -16.60
CA LYS A 2 -3.08 -0.68 -15.20
C LYS A 2 -2.00 -1.43 -14.41
N LYS A 3 -1.16 -0.75 -13.60
CA LYS A 3 -0.16 -1.45 -12.78
C LYS A 3 -0.89 -2.23 -11.69
N MET A 4 -0.92 -3.54 -11.85
CA MET A 4 -1.46 -4.44 -10.83
C MET A 4 -0.43 -4.54 -9.71
N LEU A 5 -0.86 -4.23 -8.49
CA LEU A 5 -0.01 -4.38 -7.32
C LEU A 5 0.03 -5.86 -6.96
N THR A 6 1.24 -6.42 -6.85
CA THR A 6 1.46 -7.83 -6.53
C THR A 6 1.94 -7.97 -5.10
N VAL A 7 1.58 -9.09 -4.47
CA VAL A 7 2.13 -9.48 -3.16
C VAL A 7 3.66 -9.50 -3.23
N GLY A 8 4.31 -9.01 -2.18
CA GLY A 8 5.76 -8.81 -2.11
C GLY A 8 6.24 -7.46 -2.64
N ASN A 9 5.37 -6.66 -3.28
CA ASN A 9 5.76 -5.31 -3.68
C ASN A 9 5.92 -4.40 -2.47
N LYS A 10 7.01 -3.63 -2.47
CA LYS A 10 7.17 -2.49 -1.55
C LYS A 10 6.52 -1.26 -2.16
N VAL A 11 5.65 -0.62 -1.40
CA VAL A 11 4.91 0.58 -1.79
C VAL A 11 5.08 1.65 -0.73
N PHE A 12 4.79 2.91 -1.07
CA PHE A 12 4.72 3.98 -0.08
C PHE A 12 3.26 4.37 0.05
N TYR A 13 2.72 4.29 1.26
CA TYR A 13 1.35 4.72 1.53
C TYR A 13 1.38 6.11 2.17
N PRO A 14 0.53 7.07 1.72
CA PRO A 14 0.56 8.45 2.22
C PRO A 14 0.48 8.49 3.75
N CYS A 15 1.25 9.33 4.42
CA CYS A 15 1.29 9.48 5.89
C CYS A 15 1.77 8.28 6.72
N GLN A 16 1.73 7.05 6.19
CA GLN A 16 2.20 5.85 6.88
C GLN A 16 3.62 5.44 6.49
N GLY A 17 4.08 5.78 5.30
CA GLY A 17 5.44 5.50 4.88
C GLY A 17 5.62 4.20 4.08
N PRO A 18 6.81 3.58 4.10
CA PRO A 18 7.08 2.37 3.34
C PRO A 18 6.30 1.18 3.91
N CYS A 19 5.62 0.47 3.02
CA CYS A 19 4.79 -0.69 3.33
C CYS A 19 5.13 -1.86 2.42
N LEU A 20 4.86 -3.08 2.86
CA LEU A 20 4.92 -4.30 2.07
C LEU A 20 3.52 -4.83 1.82
N ILE A 21 3.20 -5.16 0.56
CA ILE A 21 1.97 -5.90 0.25
C ILE A 21 2.17 -7.35 0.71
N SER A 22 1.56 -7.71 1.83
CA SER A 22 1.70 -9.02 2.46
C SER A 22 0.78 -10.06 1.84
N SER A 23 -0.47 -9.69 1.56
CA SER A 23 -1.46 -10.59 0.95
C SER A 23 -2.62 -9.81 0.31
N VAL A 24 -3.48 -10.51 -0.41
CA VAL A 24 -4.81 -10.01 -0.79
C VAL A 24 -5.83 -10.80 0.02
N VAL A 25 -6.73 -10.09 0.69
CA VAL A 25 -7.73 -10.68 1.61
C VAL A 25 -9.12 -10.28 1.14
N ASP A 26 -10.01 -11.26 1.04
CA ASP A 26 -11.42 -11.02 0.78
C ASP A 26 -12.18 -10.77 2.09
N LYS A 27 -12.96 -9.70 2.13
CA LYS A 27 -13.81 -9.33 3.27
C LYS A 27 -15.19 -8.92 2.79
N VAL A 28 -16.21 -9.18 3.60
CA VAL A 28 -17.56 -8.68 3.35
C VAL A 28 -17.73 -7.36 4.09
N VAL A 29 -17.95 -6.27 3.36
CA VAL A 29 -18.18 -4.93 3.92
C VAL A 29 -19.56 -4.47 3.49
N ALA A 30 -20.43 -4.14 4.46
CA ALA A 30 -21.83 -3.79 4.21
C ALA A 30 -22.59 -4.82 3.35
N GLY A 31 -22.32 -6.11 3.56
CA GLY A 31 -22.93 -7.21 2.80
C GLY A 31 -22.35 -7.42 1.40
N ILE A 32 -21.38 -6.62 0.98
CA ILE A 32 -20.74 -6.71 -0.34
C ILE A 32 -19.36 -7.35 -0.19
N PRO A 33 -19.07 -8.48 -0.87
CA PRO A 33 -17.73 -9.05 -0.89
C PRO A 33 -16.77 -8.12 -1.64
N LYS A 34 -15.63 -7.81 -1.01
CA LYS A 34 -14.58 -6.95 -1.56
C LYS A 34 -13.20 -7.51 -1.23
N SER A 35 -12.27 -7.35 -2.16
CA SER A 35 -10.86 -7.71 -1.98
C SER A 35 -10.05 -6.50 -1.50
N PHE A 36 -9.13 -6.75 -0.58
CA PHE A 36 -8.26 -5.74 0.02
C PHE A 36 -6.80 -6.16 -0.10
N TYR A 37 -5.92 -5.22 -0.44
CA TYR A 37 -4.49 -5.37 -0.20
C TYR A 37 -4.22 -5.25 1.29
N HIS A 38 -3.57 -6.25 1.85
CA HIS A 38 -3.02 -6.21 3.18
C HIS A 38 -1.60 -5.61 3.12
N LEU A 39 -1.43 -4.44 3.71
CA LEU A 39 -0.18 -3.70 3.78
C LEU A 39 0.39 -3.82 5.20
N ALA A 40 1.54 -4.47 5.32
CA ALA A 40 2.32 -4.44 6.55
C ALA A 40 3.21 -3.19 6.52
N LEU A 41 3.09 -2.33 7.54
CA LEU A 41 3.99 -1.19 7.68
C LEU A 41 5.41 -1.71 7.97
N LEU A 42 6.40 -1.07 7.37
CA LEU A 42 7.82 -1.37 7.60
C LEU A 42 8.46 -0.39 8.58
N ASP A 43 7.65 0.40 9.29
CA ASP A 43 8.10 1.05 10.51
C ASP A 43 8.06 0.02 11.65
N ASP A 44 8.91 0.17 12.67
CA ASP A 44 8.98 -0.75 13.81
C ASP A 44 7.70 -0.74 14.67
N SER A 45 6.61 -0.11 14.18
CA SER A 45 5.30 -0.06 14.83
C SER A 45 4.55 -1.39 14.73
N GLY A 46 4.85 -2.22 13.73
CA GLY A 46 4.09 -3.44 13.44
C GLY A 46 2.65 -3.18 12.99
N GLY A 47 2.34 -1.97 12.53
CA GLY A 47 1.01 -1.61 12.05
C GLY A 47 0.62 -2.32 10.75
N GLU A 48 -0.69 -2.52 10.57
CA GLU A 48 -1.28 -3.15 9.39
C GLU A 48 -2.38 -2.25 8.81
N LEU A 49 -2.48 -2.23 7.48
CA LEU A 49 -3.47 -1.43 6.75
C LEU A 49 -4.16 -2.29 5.68
N PHE A 50 -5.47 -2.10 5.52
CA PHE A 50 -6.27 -2.77 4.49
C PHE A 50 -6.78 -1.75 3.47
N VAL A 51 -6.33 -1.86 2.22
CA VAL A 51 -6.70 -0.94 1.13
C VAL A 51 -7.57 -1.68 0.11
N PRO A 52 -8.78 -1.20 -0.21
CA PRO A 52 -9.62 -1.83 -1.23
C PRO A 52 -8.91 -1.89 -2.59
N VAL A 53 -8.94 -3.05 -3.25
CA VAL A 53 -8.25 -3.25 -4.53
C VAL A 53 -8.79 -2.31 -5.62
N ASP A 54 -10.08 -1.97 -5.56
CA ASP A 54 -10.77 -1.04 -6.45
C ASP A 54 -10.29 0.42 -6.27
N MET A 55 -9.85 0.80 -5.07
CA MET A 55 -9.46 2.17 -4.70
C MET A 55 -7.94 2.37 -4.66
N ALA A 56 -7.16 1.29 -4.79
CA ALA A 56 -5.71 1.28 -4.58
C ALA A 56 -4.90 2.05 -5.62
N GLN A 57 -5.42 2.30 -6.82
CA GLN A 57 -4.62 2.84 -7.93
C GLN A 57 -4.25 4.31 -7.82
N PRO A 58 -5.17 5.22 -7.45
CA PRO A 58 -4.81 6.62 -7.21
C PRO A 58 -4.16 6.86 -5.84
N SER A 59 -4.40 5.99 -4.86
CA SER A 59 -3.95 6.18 -3.47
C SER A 59 -2.57 5.58 -3.18
N ILE A 60 -2.23 4.45 -3.80
CA ILE A 60 -0.92 3.81 -3.69
C ILE A 60 -0.04 4.37 -4.81
N GLN A 61 0.43 5.60 -4.62
CA GLN A 61 1.39 6.21 -5.54
C GLN A 61 2.62 5.30 -5.60
N SER A 62 2.94 4.84 -6.81
CA SER A 62 4.09 4.03 -7.20
C SER A 62 5.43 4.71 -6.84
N CYS A 63 5.76 4.81 -5.56
CA CYS A 63 7.14 4.74 -5.08
C CYS A 63 7.57 3.28 -5.11
N LEU A 64 7.37 2.60 -6.24
CA LEU A 64 8.11 1.39 -6.61
C LEU A 64 9.57 1.80 -6.76
N TYR A 65 10.23 1.95 -5.61
CA TYR A 65 11.67 1.93 -5.39
C TYR A 65 12.53 2.38 -6.59
N ARG A 66 12.32 3.60 -7.12
CA ARG A 66 13.47 4.30 -7.73
C ARG A 66 14.39 4.62 -6.56
N ARG A 67 15.49 3.87 -6.42
CA ARG A 67 16.62 4.27 -5.59
C ARG A 67 17.03 5.68 -6.04
N ASN A 68 16.62 6.70 -5.29
CA ASN A 68 17.16 8.04 -5.40
C ASN A 68 17.78 8.39 -4.03
N PRO A 69 19.11 8.35 -3.87
CA PRO A 69 19.79 8.46 -2.57
C PRO A 69 19.78 9.89 -1.97
N ARG A 70 18.85 10.77 -2.36
CA ARG A 70 18.92 12.21 -2.06
C ARG A 70 17.62 12.90 -1.66
N SER A 71 16.52 12.20 -1.36
CA SER A 71 15.32 12.89 -0.87
C SER A 71 14.66 12.13 0.26
N GLN A 72 14.92 12.59 1.48
CA GLN A 72 14.34 12.11 2.74
C GLN A 72 13.01 12.78 3.08
N ASN A 73 12.34 13.46 2.17
CA ASN A 73 11.15 14.24 2.52
C ASN A 73 9.94 13.82 1.67
N CYS A 74 9.12 12.93 2.22
CA CYS A 74 7.70 12.91 1.90
C CYS A 74 7.05 14.10 2.61
N LEU A 75 7.09 15.27 1.96
CA LEU A 75 6.28 16.44 2.34
C LEU A 75 4.84 16.20 1.88
N ALA A 76 4.05 15.50 2.68
CA ALA A 76 2.59 15.57 2.69
C ALA A 76 2.04 14.66 3.81
N CYS A 77 2.06 15.18 5.03
CA CYS A 77 1.00 14.93 6.02
C CYS A 77 0.31 16.28 6.25
#